data_AF-A0A2G6JAB4-F1
#
_entry.id   AF-A0A2G6JAB4-F1
#
_cell.length_a   1.000
_cell.length_b   1.000
_cell.length_c   1.000
_cell.angle_alpha   90.00
_cell.angle_beta   90.00
_cell.angle_gamma   90.00
#
_symmetry.space_group_name_H-M   'P 1'
#
loop_
_entity.id
_entity.type
_entity.pdbx_description
1 polymer ?
#
loop_
_entity_poly.entity_id
_entity_poly.type
_entity_poly.pdbx_seq_one_letter_code
_entity_poly.pdbx_strand_id
1 'polypeptide(L)'
;MVDSRLEPHDANQLELKLGYKVRPERKRQRYLVESFMFVPRTLGVSARSYGPERFFEDTSTFIRLSTPAVALEALASEGRAASWFAPLGEELDALSAGRAASADGLVRSLKLLGSIYRAAIRDQGRLLLAGLAALPAPGAPKAEVREGAWVASMARFAEHLRAATARLRSAAQRCELANVPRAVAETWSAVDEHVSLCVEGRATALVAACDARGARAGGSPLSEVRDRLADVATDEYRYRQGRGYPSKAVAGEANEALPFRRRLLKRITSSVLFLDSEYEPGGELQRDLIAGVAAAAAMLFAVLVAIWAQVHWGALSATFAAVMVVAYIVKDRIKERGKRYLGRRLAGRLPDYVVKVRDPHSGRAIGVCREAVTVTEPSHIDADVRALRRADHDTVIGDDGRPEVVIAGWTPRSSRTASWIPAPERSSPSPARASITSTWCCGSARGAAATGSSRTGACG
;
A
#
# COMPACT_ATOMS: atom_id res chain seq x y z
N MET A 1 3.84 -13.21 7.57
CA MET A 1 3.95 -12.45 6.30
C MET A 1 3.58 -13.42 5.17
N VAL A 2 2.90 -12.98 4.13
CA VAL A 2 2.44 -13.86 3.02
C VAL A 2 3.16 -13.58 1.73
N ASP A 3 3.51 -12.32 1.50
CA ASP A 3 4.13 -11.86 0.26
C ASP A 3 5.03 -10.66 0.63
N SER A 4 6.25 -10.64 0.10
CA SER A 4 7.17 -9.50 0.22
C SER A 4 7.81 -9.30 -1.14
N ARG A 5 7.69 -8.10 -1.69
CA ARG A 5 8.24 -7.77 -3.01
C ARG A 5 8.96 -6.44 -2.95
N LEU A 6 10.18 -6.42 -3.47
CA LEU A 6 10.93 -5.20 -3.72
C LEU A 6 10.96 -4.99 -5.23
N GLU A 7 10.43 -3.85 -5.69
CA GLU A 7 10.32 -3.51 -7.11
C GLU A 7 10.84 -2.08 -7.33
N PRO A 8 11.52 -1.78 -8.45
CA PRO A 8 11.77 -0.39 -8.83
C PRO A 8 10.43 0.29 -9.11
N HIS A 9 10.17 1.42 -8.46
CA HIS A 9 8.97 2.22 -8.71
C HIS A 9 9.18 3.13 -9.93
N ASP A 10 10.31 3.83 -9.94
CA ASP A 10 10.81 4.66 -11.03
C ASP A 10 12.34 4.69 -10.99
N ALA A 11 12.98 5.59 -11.76
CA ALA A 11 14.43 5.70 -11.84
C ALA A 11 15.11 6.05 -10.51
N ASN A 12 14.39 6.66 -9.57
CA ASN A 12 14.91 7.21 -8.31
C ASN A 12 14.22 6.64 -7.07
N GLN A 13 13.25 5.73 -7.22
CA GLN A 13 12.44 5.22 -6.13
C GLN A 13 12.37 3.69 -6.13
N LEU A 14 12.50 3.12 -4.93
CA LEU A 14 12.28 1.69 -4.67
C LEU A 14 10.98 1.51 -3.90
N GLU A 15 10.16 0.53 -4.30
CA GLU A 15 8.90 0.17 -3.66
C GLU A 15 9.03 -1.18 -2.93
N LEU A 16 8.88 -1.19 -1.60
CA LEU A 16 8.75 -2.42 -0.81
C LEU A 16 7.29 -2.67 -0.46
N LYS A 17 6.74 -3.78 -0.95
CA LYS A 17 5.36 -4.26 -0.67
C LYS A 17 5.40 -5.38 0.35
N LEU A 18 4.71 -5.22 1.48
CA LEU A 18 4.60 -6.24 2.52
C LEU A 18 3.15 -6.66 2.73
N GLY A 19 2.86 -7.95 2.53
CA GLY A 19 1.55 -8.56 2.73
C GLY A 19 1.40 -9.24 4.09
N TYR A 20 0.44 -8.80 4.89
CA TYR A 20 0.09 -9.38 6.19
C TYR A 20 -1.21 -10.19 6.10
N LYS A 21 -1.24 -11.43 6.62
CA LYS A 21 -2.48 -12.24 6.68
C LYS A 21 -3.27 -11.92 7.93
N VAL A 22 -4.49 -11.42 7.79
CA VAL A 22 -5.41 -11.24 8.92
C VAL A 22 -6.20 -12.53 9.14
N ARG A 23 -6.17 -13.06 10.35
CA ARG A 23 -6.98 -14.21 10.82
C ARG A 23 -8.28 -13.72 11.48
N PRO A 24 -9.47 -13.93 10.89
CA PRO A 24 -10.74 -13.40 11.43
C PRO A 24 -11.06 -13.90 12.84
N GLU A 25 -10.60 -15.09 13.21
CA GLU A 25 -10.90 -15.72 14.51
C GLU A 25 -10.15 -15.04 15.66
N ARG A 26 -9.12 -14.24 15.34
CA ARG A 26 -8.28 -13.58 16.35
C ARG A 26 -8.60 -12.10 16.43
N LYS A 27 -9.19 -11.70 17.56
CA LYS A 27 -9.44 -10.29 17.89
C LYS A 27 -8.18 -9.43 17.78
N ARG A 28 -6.99 -9.94 18.13
CA ARG A 28 -5.71 -9.20 18.09
C ARG A 28 -4.62 -10.03 17.45
N GLN A 29 -3.85 -9.39 16.56
CA GLN A 29 -2.72 -10.00 15.86
C GLN A 29 -1.51 -9.07 15.88
N ARG A 30 -0.32 -9.66 15.92
CA ARG A 30 0.95 -8.95 16.00
C ARG A 30 1.88 -9.50 14.93
N TYR A 31 2.55 -8.60 14.23
CA TYR A 31 3.59 -8.89 13.26
C TYR A 31 4.82 -8.08 13.64
N LEU A 32 5.96 -8.75 13.59
CA LEU A 32 7.29 -8.15 13.64
C LEU A 32 7.84 -8.24 12.22
N VAL A 33 8.33 -7.12 11.69
CA VAL A 33 9.08 -7.07 10.45
C VAL A 33 10.40 -6.40 10.73
N GLU A 34 11.46 -7.08 10.32
CA GLU A 34 12.83 -6.59 10.35
C GLU A 34 13.29 -6.55 8.89
N SER A 35 13.84 -5.41 8.49
CA SER A 35 14.28 -5.15 7.12
C SER A 35 15.68 -4.58 7.17
N PHE A 36 16.59 -5.23 6.45
CA PHE A 36 18.00 -4.87 6.40
C PHE A 36 18.35 -4.47 4.98
N MET A 37 18.72 -3.20 4.78
CA MET A 37 19.16 -2.68 3.50
C MET A 37 20.65 -2.43 3.54
N PHE A 38 21.40 -3.18 2.72
CA PHE A 38 22.84 -3.07 2.58
C PHE A 38 23.17 -2.04 1.49
N VAL A 39 23.81 -0.94 1.87
CA VAL A 39 24.04 0.23 1.02
C VAL A 39 25.54 0.46 0.86
N PRO A 40 26.09 0.62 -0.36
CA PRO A 40 27.49 0.96 -0.57
C PRO A 40 27.89 2.27 0.13
N ARG A 41 29.05 2.28 0.79
CA ARG A 41 29.58 3.48 1.48
C ARG A 41 29.85 4.65 0.54
N THR A 42 30.07 4.40 -0.74
CA THR A 42 30.23 5.42 -1.78
C THR A 42 29.02 6.34 -1.91
N LEU A 43 27.83 5.91 -1.45
CA LEU A 43 26.61 6.74 -1.41
C LEU A 43 26.56 7.70 -0.22
N GLY A 44 27.58 7.71 0.65
CA GLY A 44 27.69 8.68 1.75
C GLY A 44 26.67 8.49 2.87
N VAL A 45 26.06 7.32 2.98
CA VAL A 45 25.10 6.97 4.04
C VAL A 45 25.86 6.62 5.33
N SER A 46 25.51 7.28 6.42
CA SER A 46 26.05 7.02 7.76
C SER A 46 25.05 7.42 8.83
N ALA A 47 25.23 6.94 10.06
CA ALA A 47 24.39 7.34 11.20
C ALA A 47 24.37 8.86 11.46
N ARG A 48 25.36 9.61 10.96
CA ARG A 48 25.42 11.08 11.06
C ARG A 48 24.74 11.78 9.88
N SER A 49 24.89 11.26 8.66
CA SER A 49 24.39 11.90 7.44
C SER A 49 22.96 11.47 7.07
N TYR A 50 22.49 10.35 7.59
CA TYR A 50 21.20 9.73 7.26
C TYR A 50 20.59 9.07 8.52
N GLY A 51 20.19 9.90 9.48
CA GLY A 51 19.52 9.46 10.70
C GLY A 51 18.03 9.15 10.51
N PRO A 52 17.32 8.77 11.59
CA PRO A 52 15.89 8.42 11.53
C PRO A 52 15.02 9.49 10.90
N GLU A 53 15.14 10.76 11.32
CA GLU A 53 14.35 11.88 10.79
C GLU A 53 14.40 11.93 9.26
N ARG A 54 15.63 11.94 8.71
CA ARG A 54 15.83 11.98 7.26
C ARG A 54 15.34 10.71 6.55
N PHE A 55 15.49 9.54 7.17
CA PHE A 55 14.95 8.29 6.62
C PHE A 55 13.42 8.36 6.47
N PHE A 56 12.71 8.89 7.47
CA PHE A 56 11.25 9.00 7.44
C PHE A 56 10.76 10.18 6.56
N GLU A 57 11.56 11.22 6.36
CA GLU A 57 11.29 12.26 5.35
C GLU A 57 11.37 11.72 3.91
N ASP A 58 12.38 10.88 3.64
CA ASP A 58 12.60 10.27 2.32
C ASP A 58 11.72 9.01 2.10
N THR A 59 10.90 8.60 3.09
CA THR A 59 10.04 7.40 3.02
C THR A 59 8.56 7.75 3.07
N SER A 60 7.79 7.26 2.09
CA SER A 60 6.32 7.30 2.12
C SER A 60 5.73 5.92 2.39
N THR A 61 4.92 5.78 3.44
CA THR A 61 4.25 4.51 3.78
C THR A 61 2.75 4.61 3.51
N PHE A 62 2.23 3.69 2.71
CA PHE A 62 0.79 3.55 2.47
C PHE A 62 0.28 2.22 2.97
N ILE A 63 -0.82 2.23 3.72
CA ILE A 63 -1.46 1.01 4.22
C ILE A 63 -2.79 0.83 3.49
N ARG A 64 -3.00 -0.33 2.88
CA ARG A 64 -4.27 -0.66 2.23
C ARG A 64 -4.74 -2.07 2.55
N LEU A 65 -6.04 -2.26 2.50
CA LEU A 65 -6.68 -3.57 2.44
C LEU A 65 -6.52 -4.16 1.03
N SER A 66 -6.41 -5.49 0.97
CA SER A 66 -6.46 -6.21 -0.29
C SER A 66 -7.87 -6.29 -0.82
N THR A 67 -7.99 -6.22 -2.14
CA THR A 67 -9.27 -6.45 -2.82
C THR A 67 -9.74 -7.88 -2.56
N PRO A 68 -11.02 -8.09 -2.21
CA PRO A 68 -11.59 -9.43 -2.10
C PRO A 68 -11.38 -10.23 -3.38
N ALA A 69 -10.91 -11.47 -3.25
CA ALA A 69 -10.71 -12.36 -4.38
C ALA A 69 -12.06 -12.95 -4.81
N VAL A 70 -12.53 -12.53 -5.98
CA VAL A 70 -13.80 -13.00 -6.58
C VAL A 70 -13.52 -13.45 -8.01
N ALA A 71 -13.98 -14.64 -8.37
CA ALA A 71 -13.88 -15.13 -9.74
C ALA A 71 -14.80 -14.33 -10.67
N LEU A 72 -14.36 -14.04 -11.91
CA LEU A 72 -15.19 -13.31 -12.87
C LEU A 72 -16.50 -14.05 -13.17
N GLU A 73 -16.47 -15.38 -13.20
CA GLU A 73 -17.65 -16.23 -13.35
C GLU A 73 -18.69 -15.99 -12.25
N ALA A 74 -18.25 -15.73 -11.01
CA ALA A 74 -19.16 -15.40 -9.93
C ALA A 74 -19.84 -14.04 -10.16
N LEU A 75 -19.09 -13.06 -10.69
CA LEU A 75 -19.63 -11.74 -11.08
C LEU A 75 -20.58 -11.81 -12.28
N ALA A 76 -20.44 -12.82 -13.14
CA ALA A 76 -21.33 -13.07 -14.26
C ALA A 76 -22.64 -13.79 -13.85
N SER A 77 -22.66 -14.45 -12.68
CA SER A 77 -23.75 -15.32 -12.24
C SER A 77 -24.67 -14.63 -11.23
N GLU A 78 -25.98 -14.71 -11.45
CA GLU A 78 -26.94 -14.00 -10.60
C GLU A 78 -26.98 -14.48 -9.16
N GLY A 79 -26.85 -15.79 -8.93
CA GLY A 79 -26.87 -16.40 -7.60
C GLY A 79 -25.59 -16.16 -6.80
N ARG A 80 -24.41 -16.41 -7.40
CA ARG A 80 -23.13 -16.41 -6.64
C ARG A 80 -22.66 -15.01 -6.25
N ALA A 81 -23.00 -13.97 -7.00
CA ALA A 81 -22.68 -12.59 -6.65
C ALA A 81 -23.87 -11.83 -6.03
N ALA A 82 -25.01 -12.47 -5.76
CA ALA A 82 -26.18 -11.81 -5.20
C ALA A 82 -25.86 -11.00 -3.93
N SER A 83 -25.03 -11.55 -3.05
CA SER A 83 -24.65 -10.89 -1.80
C SER A 83 -23.86 -9.59 -1.94
N TRP A 84 -23.26 -9.32 -3.10
CA TRP A 84 -22.53 -8.07 -3.35
C TRP A 84 -23.41 -7.01 -4.02
N PHE A 85 -24.45 -7.45 -4.72
CA PHE A 85 -25.35 -6.58 -5.48
C PHE A 85 -26.67 -6.28 -4.75
N ALA A 86 -27.19 -7.23 -3.97
CA ALA A 86 -28.44 -7.07 -3.25
C ALA A 86 -28.37 -5.93 -2.21
N PRO A 87 -27.32 -5.80 -1.37
CA PRO A 87 -27.22 -4.67 -0.45
C PRO A 87 -27.16 -3.32 -1.19
N LEU A 88 -26.44 -3.26 -2.31
CA LEU A 88 -26.37 -2.06 -3.15
C LEU A 88 -27.75 -1.71 -3.73
N GLY A 89 -28.50 -2.71 -4.22
CA GLY A 89 -29.86 -2.52 -4.73
C GLY A 89 -30.82 -2.03 -3.66
N GLU A 90 -30.81 -2.65 -2.49
CA GLU A 90 -31.66 -2.26 -1.35
C GLU A 90 -31.36 -0.84 -0.85
N GLU A 91 -30.08 -0.46 -0.76
CA GLU A 91 -29.68 0.90 -0.38
C GLU A 91 -30.07 1.93 -1.45
N LEU A 92 -29.93 1.62 -2.74
CA LEU A 92 -30.36 2.49 -3.84
C LEU A 92 -31.89 2.63 -3.90
N ASP A 93 -32.63 1.54 -3.67
CA ASP A 93 -34.10 1.54 -3.61
C ASP A 93 -34.59 2.30 -2.36
N ALA A 94 -33.84 2.26 -1.25
CA ALA A 94 -34.10 3.08 -0.08
C ALA A 94 -33.90 4.56 -0.36
N LEU A 95 -32.77 4.89 -0.96
CA LEU A 95 -32.41 6.27 -1.24
C LEU A 95 -33.36 6.90 -2.27
N SER A 96 -33.72 6.17 -3.33
CA SER A 96 -34.68 6.64 -4.34
C SER A 96 -36.11 6.75 -3.79
N ALA A 97 -36.49 5.95 -2.79
CA ALA A 97 -37.75 6.09 -2.07
C ALA A 97 -37.74 7.22 -1.02
N GLY A 98 -36.65 7.99 -0.89
CA GLY A 98 -36.51 9.06 0.12
C GLY A 98 -36.34 8.52 1.55
N ARG A 99 -36.00 7.24 1.72
CA ARG A 99 -35.71 6.64 3.03
C ARG A 99 -34.28 6.94 3.46
N ALA A 100 -34.02 6.86 4.77
CA ALA A 100 -32.69 7.07 5.32
C ALA A 100 -31.70 6.03 4.76
N ALA A 101 -30.77 6.48 3.91
CA ALA A 101 -29.69 5.69 3.35
C ALA A 101 -28.41 6.53 3.31
N SER A 102 -27.26 5.91 3.54
CA SER A 102 -25.96 6.61 3.52
C SER A 102 -25.43 6.73 2.10
N ALA A 103 -25.42 7.96 1.56
CA ALA A 103 -24.81 8.25 0.27
C ALA A 103 -23.32 7.85 0.24
N ASP A 104 -22.60 8.07 1.35
CA ASP A 104 -21.19 7.69 1.48
C ASP A 104 -21.00 6.17 1.52
N GLY A 105 -21.92 5.46 2.17
CA GLY A 105 -21.96 3.99 2.17
C GLY A 105 -22.12 3.42 0.76
N LEU A 106 -23.03 4.00 -0.03
CA LEU A 106 -23.23 3.65 -1.44
C LEU A 106 -21.99 3.95 -2.30
N VAL A 107 -21.41 5.14 -2.17
CA VAL A 107 -20.17 5.52 -2.86
C VAL A 107 -19.05 4.53 -2.55
N ARG A 108 -18.92 4.11 -1.28
CA ARG A 108 -17.96 3.10 -0.84
C ARG A 108 -18.22 1.75 -1.51
N SER A 109 -19.46 1.28 -1.47
CA SER A 109 -19.87 0.00 -2.07
C SER A 109 -19.61 -0.04 -3.58
N LEU A 110 -19.91 1.05 -4.30
CA LEU A 110 -19.64 1.19 -5.73
C LEU A 110 -18.13 1.15 -6.04
N LYS A 111 -17.31 1.89 -5.29
CA LYS A 111 -15.84 1.87 -5.46
C LYS A 111 -15.26 0.48 -5.19
N LEU A 112 -15.76 -0.22 -4.16
CA LEU A 112 -15.35 -1.58 -3.84
C LEU A 112 -15.71 -2.55 -4.96
N LEU A 113 -16.94 -2.44 -5.49
CA LEU A 113 -17.40 -3.24 -6.62
C LEU A 113 -16.51 -3.01 -7.86
N GLY A 114 -16.20 -1.75 -8.20
CA GLY A 114 -15.27 -1.42 -9.28
C GLY A 114 -13.88 -2.03 -9.08
N SER A 115 -13.37 -2.02 -7.85
CA SER A 115 -12.10 -2.68 -7.51
C SER A 115 -12.15 -4.20 -7.68
N ILE A 116 -13.24 -4.84 -7.26
CA ILE A 116 -13.46 -6.29 -7.40
C ILE A 116 -13.53 -6.69 -8.88
N TYR A 117 -14.31 -5.97 -9.69
CA TYR A 117 -14.40 -6.20 -11.13
C TYR A 117 -13.05 -6.09 -11.82
N ARG A 118 -12.32 -5.00 -11.56
CA ARG A 118 -10.97 -4.79 -12.09
C ARG A 118 -10.04 -5.96 -11.72
N ALA A 119 -10.05 -6.40 -10.46
CA ALA A 119 -9.21 -7.49 -10.00
C ALA A 119 -9.57 -8.82 -10.69
N ALA A 120 -10.86 -9.17 -10.75
CA ALA A 120 -11.35 -10.38 -11.39
C ALA A 120 -10.96 -10.45 -12.89
N ILE A 121 -11.18 -9.36 -13.63
CA ILE A 121 -10.82 -9.26 -15.06
C ILE A 121 -9.30 -9.37 -15.25
N ARG A 122 -8.52 -8.68 -14.40
CA ARG A 122 -7.05 -8.70 -14.45
C ARG A 122 -6.51 -10.10 -14.18
N ASP A 123 -6.99 -10.75 -13.13
CA ASP A 123 -6.43 -12.01 -12.63
C ASP A 123 -6.75 -13.16 -13.59
N GLN A 124 -8.00 -13.29 -14.03
CA GLN A 124 -8.37 -14.30 -15.03
C GLN A 124 -7.70 -14.04 -16.38
N GLY A 125 -7.61 -12.77 -16.80
CA GLY A 125 -6.91 -12.41 -18.03
C GLY A 125 -5.40 -12.70 -17.98
N ARG A 126 -4.75 -12.53 -16.82
CA ARG A 126 -3.33 -12.91 -16.63
C ARG A 126 -3.13 -14.41 -16.74
N LEU A 127 -4.04 -15.22 -16.19
CA LEU A 127 -3.98 -16.68 -16.30
C LEU A 127 -4.10 -17.14 -17.76
N LEU A 128 -4.99 -16.51 -18.54
CA LEU A 128 -5.14 -16.84 -19.97
C LEU A 128 -3.91 -16.47 -20.79
N LEU A 129 -3.32 -15.29 -20.56
CA LEU A 129 -2.07 -14.88 -21.22
C LEU A 129 -0.91 -15.81 -20.88
N ALA A 130 -0.77 -16.20 -19.61
CA ALA A 130 0.24 -17.16 -19.18
C ALA A 130 -0.01 -18.54 -19.81
N GLY A 131 -1.28 -18.98 -19.88
CA GLY A 131 -1.68 -20.21 -20.54
C GLY A 131 -1.34 -20.23 -22.03
N LEU A 132 -1.52 -19.10 -22.72
CA LEU A 132 -1.17 -18.94 -24.14
C LEU A 132 0.34 -19.04 -24.38
N ALA A 133 1.12 -18.36 -23.54
CA ALA A 133 2.58 -18.39 -23.60
C ALA A 133 3.13 -19.80 -23.33
N ALA A 134 2.42 -20.59 -22.51
CA ALA A 134 2.76 -21.97 -22.19
C ALA A 134 2.25 -23.01 -23.20
N LEU A 135 1.51 -22.59 -24.24
CA LEU A 135 1.08 -23.52 -25.29
C LEU A 135 2.30 -24.04 -26.06
N PRO A 136 2.35 -25.36 -26.33
CA PRO A 136 3.44 -25.93 -27.08
C PRO A 136 3.50 -25.39 -28.53
N ALA A 137 4.63 -25.59 -29.19
CA ALA A 137 4.78 -25.22 -30.60
C ALA A 137 3.79 -26.03 -31.46
N PRO A 138 3.33 -25.47 -32.60
CA PRO A 138 2.52 -26.21 -33.58
C PRO A 138 3.21 -27.54 -33.94
N GLY A 139 2.45 -28.65 -33.95
CA GLY A 139 2.97 -29.99 -34.26
C GLY A 139 3.55 -30.79 -33.09
N ALA A 140 3.67 -30.21 -31.89
CA ALA A 140 4.11 -30.95 -30.70
C ALA A 140 3.04 -31.94 -30.19
N PRO A 141 3.43 -33.00 -29.44
CA PRO A 141 2.47 -33.95 -28.88
C PRO A 141 1.42 -33.26 -28.00
N LYS A 142 0.14 -33.56 -28.23
CA LYS A 142 -1.02 -32.97 -27.52
C LYS A 142 -1.19 -31.45 -27.70
N ALA A 143 -0.54 -30.84 -28.69
CA ALA A 143 -0.68 -29.40 -28.97
C ALA A 143 -2.14 -29.02 -29.26
N GLU A 144 -2.80 -29.75 -30.16
CA GLU A 144 -4.21 -29.50 -30.53
C GLU A 144 -5.17 -29.61 -29.34
N VAL A 145 -4.98 -30.62 -28.48
CA VAL A 145 -5.82 -30.82 -27.29
C VAL A 145 -5.65 -29.67 -26.29
N ARG A 146 -4.40 -29.23 -26.05
CA ARG A 146 -4.11 -28.11 -25.14
C ARG A 146 -4.62 -26.78 -25.71
N GLU A 147 -4.46 -26.57 -27.01
CA GLU A 147 -4.99 -25.40 -27.69
C GLU A 147 -6.51 -25.37 -27.64
N GLY A 148 -7.19 -26.48 -27.92
CA GLY A 148 -8.66 -26.59 -27.82
C GLY A 148 -9.17 -26.29 -26.41
N ALA A 149 -8.52 -26.82 -25.37
CA ALA A 149 -8.87 -26.52 -23.97
C ALA A 149 -8.68 -25.04 -23.61
N TRP A 150 -7.64 -24.42 -24.16
CA TRP A 150 -7.36 -22.99 -23.98
C TRP A 150 -8.37 -22.12 -24.73
N VAL A 151 -8.68 -22.44 -25.99
CA VAL A 151 -9.73 -21.79 -26.80
C VAL A 151 -11.08 -21.84 -26.09
N ALA A 152 -11.47 -22.99 -25.55
CA ALA A 152 -12.70 -23.11 -24.76
C ALA A 152 -12.67 -22.22 -23.50
N SER A 153 -11.51 -22.08 -22.86
CA SER A 153 -11.33 -21.20 -21.69
C SER A 153 -11.43 -19.72 -22.05
N MET A 154 -10.92 -19.32 -23.22
CA MET A 154 -11.12 -17.97 -23.75
C MET A 154 -12.57 -17.68 -24.12
N ALA A 155 -13.27 -18.64 -24.74
CA ALA A 155 -14.67 -18.46 -25.12
C ALA A 155 -15.54 -18.20 -23.88
N ARG A 156 -15.37 -19.02 -22.82
CA ARG A 156 -16.01 -18.77 -21.52
C ARG A 156 -15.62 -17.43 -20.91
N PHE A 157 -14.37 -17.01 -21.05
CA PHE A 157 -13.95 -15.70 -20.56
C PHE A 157 -14.67 -14.55 -21.28
N ALA A 158 -14.81 -14.61 -22.61
CA ALA A 158 -15.56 -13.61 -23.38
C ALA A 158 -17.04 -13.54 -22.95
N GLU A 159 -17.68 -14.70 -22.72
CA GLU A 159 -19.05 -14.79 -22.19
C GLU A 159 -19.15 -14.18 -20.78
N HIS A 160 -18.22 -14.53 -19.88
CA HIS A 160 -18.19 -13.98 -18.53
C HIS A 160 -17.96 -12.46 -18.52
N LEU A 161 -17.16 -11.92 -19.44
CA LEU A 161 -16.98 -10.46 -19.56
C LEU A 161 -18.30 -9.76 -19.94
N ARG A 162 -19.02 -10.28 -20.94
CA ARG A 162 -20.31 -9.74 -21.36
C ARG A 162 -21.36 -9.85 -20.24
N ALA A 163 -21.48 -11.01 -19.63
CA ALA A 163 -22.44 -11.23 -18.55
C ALA A 163 -22.13 -10.37 -17.31
N ALA A 164 -20.86 -10.29 -16.90
CA ALA A 164 -20.47 -9.49 -15.74
C ALA A 164 -20.70 -7.99 -15.97
N THR A 165 -20.40 -7.46 -17.16
CA THR A 165 -20.65 -6.05 -17.49
C THR A 165 -22.14 -5.74 -17.62
N ALA A 166 -22.93 -6.62 -18.25
CA ALA A 166 -24.39 -6.48 -18.30
C ALA A 166 -24.99 -6.44 -16.90
N ARG A 167 -24.54 -7.33 -16.01
CA ARG A 167 -24.97 -7.32 -14.60
C ARG A 167 -24.55 -6.05 -13.87
N LEU A 168 -23.32 -5.57 -14.05
CA LEU A 168 -22.92 -4.31 -13.43
C LEU A 168 -23.86 -3.18 -13.87
N ARG A 169 -24.14 -3.11 -15.18
CA ARG A 169 -24.99 -2.09 -15.81
C ARG A 169 -26.46 -2.19 -15.46
N SER A 170 -26.95 -3.31 -14.92
CA SER A 170 -28.33 -3.37 -14.40
C SER A 170 -28.55 -2.44 -13.20
N ALA A 171 -27.47 -2.03 -12.52
CA ALA A 171 -27.51 -0.99 -11.48
C ALA A 171 -27.63 0.44 -12.05
N ALA A 172 -27.36 0.66 -13.35
CA ALA A 172 -27.34 1.98 -13.97
C ALA A 172 -28.66 2.73 -13.79
N GLN A 173 -29.78 2.04 -14.04
CA GLN A 173 -31.12 2.63 -13.95
C GLN A 173 -31.40 3.22 -12.57
N ARG A 174 -30.88 2.60 -11.51
CA ARG A 174 -31.04 3.08 -10.13
C ARG A 174 -30.07 4.18 -9.78
N CYS A 175 -28.82 4.07 -10.22
CA CYS A 175 -27.77 5.06 -9.92
C CYS A 175 -27.94 6.39 -10.68
N GLU A 176 -28.68 6.39 -11.80
CA GLU A 176 -28.85 7.55 -12.69
C GLU A 176 -30.17 8.29 -12.47
N LEU A 177 -30.96 7.94 -11.45
CA LEU A 177 -32.19 8.65 -11.12
C LEU A 177 -31.89 10.06 -10.60
N ALA A 178 -32.74 11.03 -10.94
CA ALA A 178 -32.55 12.45 -10.59
C ALA A 178 -32.57 12.72 -9.08
N ASN A 179 -33.19 11.84 -8.28
CA ASN A 179 -33.28 11.93 -6.83
C ASN A 179 -32.08 11.29 -6.09
N VAL A 180 -31.13 10.71 -6.82
CA VAL A 180 -29.91 10.14 -6.22
C VAL A 180 -28.86 11.24 -6.03
N PRO A 181 -28.16 11.30 -4.88
CA PRO A 181 -27.08 12.25 -4.67
C PRO A 181 -26.04 12.20 -5.78
N ARG A 182 -25.64 13.39 -6.22
CA ARG A 182 -24.66 13.56 -7.30
C ARG A 182 -23.38 12.75 -7.10
N ALA A 183 -22.89 12.63 -5.85
CA ALA A 183 -21.70 11.85 -5.54
C ALA A 183 -21.83 10.35 -5.89
N VAL A 184 -23.03 9.78 -5.70
CA VAL A 184 -23.33 8.38 -6.05
C VAL A 184 -23.36 8.23 -7.56
N ALA A 185 -24.05 9.13 -8.27
CA ALA A 185 -24.14 9.12 -9.74
C ALA A 185 -22.76 9.28 -10.40
N GLU A 186 -21.94 10.25 -9.95
CA GLU A 186 -20.58 10.45 -10.45
C GLU A 186 -19.67 9.25 -10.15
N THR A 187 -19.81 8.64 -8.97
CA THR A 187 -19.06 7.42 -8.61
C THR A 187 -19.48 6.25 -9.48
N TRP A 188 -20.78 6.09 -9.76
CA TRP A 188 -21.30 5.08 -10.67
C TRP A 188 -20.70 5.25 -12.07
N SER A 189 -20.77 6.44 -12.66
CA SER A 189 -20.17 6.71 -13.98
C SER A 189 -18.68 6.40 -14.01
N ALA A 190 -17.94 6.77 -12.95
CA ALA A 190 -16.52 6.46 -12.85
C ALA A 190 -16.25 4.95 -12.76
N VAL A 191 -17.09 4.19 -12.03
CA VAL A 191 -16.96 2.72 -11.91
C VAL A 191 -17.26 2.05 -13.24
N ASP A 192 -18.35 2.40 -13.90
CA ASP A 192 -18.75 1.83 -15.20
C ASP A 192 -17.71 2.13 -16.28
N GLU A 193 -17.27 3.39 -16.42
CA GLU A 193 -16.19 3.77 -17.34
C GLU A 193 -14.89 2.99 -17.04
N HIS A 194 -14.55 2.82 -15.76
CA HIS A 194 -13.34 2.10 -15.37
C HIS A 194 -13.40 0.62 -15.72
N VAL A 195 -14.53 -0.04 -15.44
CA VAL A 195 -14.72 -1.47 -15.73
C VAL A 195 -14.70 -1.68 -17.23
N SER A 196 -15.39 -0.84 -18.01
CA SER A 196 -15.37 -0.90 -19.47
C SER A 196 -13.94 -0.82 -20.04
N LEU A 197 -13.12 0.12 -19.55
CA LEU A 197 -11.70 0.21 -19.93
C LEU A 197 -10.87 -1.02 -19.54
N CYS A 198 -11.19 -1.65 -18.40
CA CYS A 198 -10.51 -2.87 -17.97
C CYS A 198 -10.86 -4.05 -18.88
N VAL A 199 -12.12 -4.16 -19.30
CA VAL A 199 -12.58 -5.19 -20.23
C VAL A 199 -11.92 -5.02 -21.59
N GLU A 200 -12.08 -3.84 -22.21
CA GLU A 200 -11.46 -3.52 -23.50
C GLU A 200 -9.94 -3.74 -23.47
N GLY A 201 -9.26 -3.19 -22.45
CA GLY A 201 -7.80 -3.31 -22.35
C GLY A 201 -7.34 -4.76 -22.21
N ARG A 202 -8.09 -5.60 -21.49
CA ARG A 202 -7.73 -7.02 -21.33
C ARG A 202 -8.07 -7.84 -22.56
N ALA A 203 -9.23 -7.61 -23.18
CA ALA A 203 -9.62 -8.27 -24.42
C ALA A 203 -8.63 -7.94 -25.54
N THR A 204 -8.25 -6.67 -25.69
CA THR A 204 -7.24 -6.22 -26.67
C THR A 204 -5.88 -6.90 -26.45
N ALA A 205 -5.43 -7.02 -25.19
CA ALA A 205 -4.16 -7.70 -24.89
C ALA A 205 -4.17 -9.18 -25.27
N LEU A 206 -5.31 -9.87 -25.07
CA LEU A 206 -5.48 -11.27 -25.48
C LEU A 206 -5.55 -11.42 -27.00
N VAL A 207 -6.28 -10.51 -27.69
CA VAL A 207 -6.33 -10.46 -29.15
C VAL A 207 -4.94 -10.27 -29.74
N ALA A 208 -4.16 -9.31 -29.22
CA ALA A 208 -2.79 -9.07 -29.67
C ALA A 208 -1.89 -10.30 -29.46
N ALA A 209 -2.07 -11.02 -28.34
CA ALA A 209 -1.32 -12.23 -28.07
C ALA A 209 -1.71 -13.40 -29.00
N CYS A 210 -2.99 -13.53 -29.37
CA CYS A 210 -3.44 -14.48 -30.40
C CYS A 210 -2.88 -14.12 -31.78
N ASP A 211 -2.93 -12.83 -32.14
CA ASP A 211 -2.39 -12.33 -33.41
C ASP A 211 -0.89 -12.67 -33.56
N ALA A 212 -0.12 -12.53 -32.47
CA ALA A 212 1.30 -12.89 -32.43
C ALA A 212 1.57 -14.39 -32.66
N ARG A 213 0.56 -15.26 -32.51
CA ARG A 213 0.63 -16.69 -32.81
C ARG A 213 0.04 -17.06 -34.17
N GLY A 214 -0.30 -16.07 -35.01
CA GLY A 214 -0.82 -16.31 -36.36
C GLY A 214 -2.33 -16.50 -36.45
N ALA A 215 -3.09 -16.16 -35.41
CA ALA A 215 -4.56 -16.30 -35.40
C ALA A 215 -5.32 -15.45 -36.43
N ARG A 216 -4.63 -14.57 -37.17
CA ARG A 216 -5.24 -13.70 -38.21
C ARG A 216 -5.63 -14.43 -39.49
N ALA A 217 -5.06 -15.60 -39.76
CA ALA A 217 -5.21 -16.29 -41.05
C ALA A 217 -6.62 -16.88 -41.30
N GLY A 218 -7.53 -16.79 -40.31
CA GLY A 218 -8.90 -17.31 -40.41
C GLY A 218 -8.97 -18.85 -40.41
N GLY A 219 -10.17 -19.39 -40.20
CA GLY A 219 -10.45 -20.82 -40.34
C GLY A 219 -9.95 -21.74 -39.22
N SER A 220 -9.39 -21.20 -38.13
CA SER A 220 -9.00 -21.97 -36.94
C SER A 220 -9.90 -21.63 -35.74
N PRO A 221 -10.11 -22.57 -34.79
CA PRO A 221 -10.82 -22.28 -33.53
C PRO A 221 -10.19 -21.12 -32.74
N LEU A 222 -8.88 -20.94 -32.88
CA LEU A 222 -8.14 -19.82 -32.32
C LEU A 222 -8.52 -18.48 -32.94
N SER A 223 -8.73 -18.43 -34.26
CA SER A 223 -9.18 -17.22 -34.98
C SER A 223 -10.61 -16.83 -34.57
N GLU A 224 -11.52 -17.79 -34.44
CA GLU A 224 -12.91 -17.53 -34.03
C GLU A 224 -12.99 -16.93 -32.62
N VAL A 225 -12.25 -17.48 -31.66
CA VAL A 225 -12.29 -16.96 -30.29
C VAL A 225 -11.57 -15.62 -30.16
N ARG A 226 -10.54 -15.39 -30.98
CA ARG A 226 -9.88 -14.09 -31.11
C ARG A 226 -10.87 -13.04 -31.61
N ASP A 227 -11.67 -13.36 -32.61
CA ASP A 227 -12.68 -12.42 -33.15
C ASP A 227 -13.79 -12.14 -32.15
N ARG A 228 -14.27 -13.16 -31.41
CA ARG A 228 -15.22 -12.94 -30.31
C ARG A 228 -14.70 -11.97 -29.26
N LEU A 229 -13.40 -11.98 -28.93
CA LEU A 229 -12.81 -11.01 -28.01
C LEU A 229 -12.60 -9.63 -28.65
N ALA A 230 -12.27 -9.58 -29.94
CA ALA A 230 -12.19 -8.33 -30.68
C ALA A 230 -13.56 -7.63 -30.69
N ASP A 231 -14.65 -8.38 -30.85
CA ASP A 231 -16.02 -7.87 -30.72
C ASP A 231 -16.27 -7.32 -29.32
N VAL A 232 -15.92 -8.06 -28.25
CA VAL A 232 -16.05 -7.57 -26.86
C VAL A 232 -15.29 -6.25 -26.66
N ALA A 233 -14.06 -6.15 -27.16
CA ALA A 233 -13.28 -4.91 -27.04
C ALA A 233 -13.93 -3.74 -27.80
N THR A 234 -14.43 -4.01 -29.01
CA THR A 234 -15.06 -3.02 -29.88
C THR A 234 -16.41 -2.55 -29.33
N ASP A 235 -17.22 -3.47 -28.80
CA ASP A 235 -18.50 -3.18 -28.17
C ASP A 235 -18.31 -2.29 -26.95
N GLU A 236 -17.31 -2.57 -26.11
CA GLU A 236 -16.97 -1.74 -24.96
C GLU A 236 -16.48 -0.34 -25.36
N TYR A 237 -15.68 -0.24 -26.43
CA TYR A 237 -15.29 1.05 -26.98
C TYR A 237 -16.50 1.86 -27.46
N ARG A 238 -17.38 1.24 -28.27
CA ARG A 238 -18.62 1.86 -28.77
C ARG A 238 -19.56 2.26 -27.64
N TYR A 239 -19.69 1.42 -26.61
CA TYR A 239 -20.48 1.72 -25.42
C TYR A 239 -20.01 3.02 -24.75
N ARG A 240 -18.70 3.16 -24.49
CA ARG A 240 -18.16 4.37 -23.86
C ARG A 240 -18.33 5.61 -24.74
N GLN A 241 -18.22 5.46 -26.06
CA GLN A 241 -18.53 6.55 -26.99
C GLN A 241 -20.00 6.97 -26.90
N GLY A 242 -20.94 6.01 -26.95
CA GLY A 242 -22.38 6.28 -26.87
C GLY A 242 -22.80 6.91 -25.53
N ARG A 243 -22.08 6.61 -24.44
CA ARG A 243 -22.27 7.22 -23.12
C ARG A 243 -21.60 8.59 -22.96
N GLY A 244 -20.80 9.03 -23.94
CA GLY A 244 -20.08 10.30 -23.88
C GLY A 244 -18.93 10.31 -22.86
N TYR A 245 -18.37 9.16 -22.49
CA TYR A 245 -17.25 9.10 -21.56
C TYR A 245 -15.96 9.68 -22.17
N PRO A 246 -15.11 10.36 -21.37
CA PRO A 246 -13.91 11.00 -21.87
C PRO A 246 -12.81 10.00 -22.29
N SER A 247 -12.90 8.73 -21.87
CA SER A 247 -11.95 7.68 -22.24
C SER A 247 -12.16 7.13 -23.66
N LYS A 248 -11.97 7.97 -24.66
CA LYS A 248 -11.98 7.62 -26.09
C LYS A 248 -10.57 7.71 -26.67
N ALA A 249 -10.22 6.73 -27.51
CA ALA A 249 -9.05 6.80 -28.37
C ALA A 249 -9.49 7.25 -29.76
N VAL A 250 -8.85 8.28 -30.30
CA VAL A 250 -9.05 8.77 -31.67
C VAL A 250 -7.85 8.32 -32.51
N ALA A 251 -8.13 7.72 -33.66
CA ALA A 251 -7.07 7.27 -34.57
C ALA A 251 -6.28 8.47 -35.10
N GLY A 252 -4.95 8.40 -35.08
CA GLY A 252 -4.06 9.47 -35.54
C GLY A 252 -3.72 10.54 -34.49
N GLU A 253 -4.33 10.51 -33.31
CA GLU A 253 -4.03 11.45 -32.21
C GLU A 253 -3.10 10.85 -31.15
N ALA A 254 -2.39 11.72 -30.41
CA ALA A 254 -1.54 11.31 -29.29
C ALA A 254 -2.32 10.69 -28.12
N ASN A 255 -3.63 10.95 -28.02
CA ASN A 255 -4.53 10.36 -27.03
C ASN A 255 -4.08 10.54 -25.56
N GLU A 256 -3.38 11.63 -25.22
CA GLU A 256 -2.79 11.87 -23.89
C GLU A 256 -3.83 11.86 -22.75
N ALA A 257 -5.08 12.25 -23.05
CA ALA A 257 -6.19 12.23 -22.11
C ALA A 257 -6.54 10.81 -21.63
N LEU A 258 -6.35 9.78 -22.47
CA LEU A 258 -6.74 8.41 -22.15
C LEU A 258 -5.88 7.79 -21.04
N PRO A 259 -4.54 7.80 -21.09
CA PRO A 259 -3.70 7.35 -19.98
C PRO A 259 -3.99 8.11 -18.67
N PHE A 260 -4.20 9.43 -18.76
CA PHE A 260 -4.55 10.24 -17.59
C PHE A 260 -5.88 9.80 -16.98
N ARG A 261 -6.94 9.69 -17.79
CA ARG A 261 -8.27 9.26 -17.33
C ARG A 261 -8.22 7.85 -16.74
N ARG A 262 -7.51 6.92 -17.37
CA ARG A 262 -7.32 5.55 -16.85
C ARG A 262 -6.66 5.55 -15.47
N ARG A 263 -5.65 6.40 -15.23
CA ARG A 263 -5.01 6.55 -13.91
C ARG A 263 -5.96 7.13 -12.87
N LEU A 264 -6.72 8.15 -13.24
CA LEU A 264 -7.72 8.79 -12.37
C LEU A 264 -8.79 7.80 -11.92
N LEU A 265 -9.41 7.08 -12.86
CA LEU A 265 -10.46 6.10 -12.57
C LEU A 265 -9.97 4.96 -11.67
N LYS A 266 -8.74 4.48 -11.91
CA LYS A 266 -8.06 3.52 -11.03
C LYS A 266 -7.90 4.08 -9.62
N ARG A 267 -7.50 5.35 -9.47
CA ARG A 267 -7.34 6.00 -8.16
C ARG A 267 -8.68 6.13 -7.43
N ILE A 268 -9.73 6.56 -8.14
CA ILE A 268 -11.09 6.69 -7.58
C ILE A 268 -11.59 5.35 -7.04
N THR A 269 -11.55 4.31 -7.86
CA THR A 269 -12.05 2.98 -7.47
C THR A 269 -11.22 2.33 -6.36
N SER A 270 -9.89 2.44 -6.43
CA SER A 270 -9.00 1.84 -5.41
C SER A 270 -8.91 2.62 -4.10
N SER A 271 -9.33 3.89 -4.06
CA SER A 271 -9.29 4.74 -2.85
C SER A 271 -10.00 4.11 -1.65
N VAL A 272 -11.06 3.33 -1.90
CA VAL A 272 -11.83 2.62 -0.85
C VAL A 272 -11.01 1.61 -0.05
N LEU A 273 -9.88 1.16 -0.58
CA LEU A 273 -9.03 0.17 0.05
C LEU A 273 -7.95 0.80 0.93
N PHE A 274 -7.66 2.09 0.76
CA PHE A 274 -6.62 2.77 1.51
C PHE A 274 -7.11 3.10 2.92
N LEU A 275 -6.19 2.99 3.88
CA LEU A 275 -6.43 3.31 5.28
C LEU A 275 -5.70 4.61 5.62
N ASP A 276 -6.26 5.37 6.55
CA ASP A 276 -5.63 6.59 7.03
C ASP A 276 -4.52 6.24 8.02
N SER A 277 -3.41 6.96 7.89
CA SER A 277 -2.21 6.80 8.70
C SER A 277 -1.81 8.14 9.30
N GLU A 278 -1.94 8.26 10.61
CA GLU A 278 -1.49 9.42 11.39
C GLU A 278 -0.12 9.10 12.01
N TYR A 279 0.88 9.95 11.73
CA TYR A 279 2.24 9.79 12.25
C TYR A 279 2.43 10.64 13.51
N GLU A 280 2.89 9.99 14.58
CA GLU A 280 3.25 10.66 15.82
C GLU A 280 4.70 10.31 16.21
N PRO A 281 5.48 11.26 16.73
CA PRO A 281 6.80 10.97 17.29
C PRO A 281 6.69 9.91 18.38
N GLY A 282 7.43 8.81 18.23
CA GLY A 282 7.44 7.74 19.21
C GLY A 282 8.25 8.13 20.43
N GLY A 283 7.79 7.71 21.61
CA GLY A 283 8.62 7.76 22.81
C GLY A 283 8.63 9.08 23.59
N GLU A 284 7.75 10.05 23.29
CA GLU A 284 7.71 11.36 23.97
C GLU A 284 7.57 11.22 25.49
N LEU A 285 6.59 10.46 25.96
CA LEU A 285 6.39 10.23 27.40
C LEU A 285 7.62 9.61 28.07
N GLN A 286 8.30 8.67 27.40
CA GLN A 286 9.51 8.05 27.92
C GLN A 286 10.69 9.03 27.91
N ARG A 287 10.83 9.88 26.88
CA ARG A 287 11.84 10.94 26.82
C ARG A 287 11.63 11.96 27.94
N ASP A 288 10.39 12.34 28.21
CA ASP A 288 10.03 13.27 29.28
C ASP A 288 10.28 12.66 30.66
N LEU A 289 9.93 11.38 30.86
CA LEU A 289 10.25 10.67 32.10
C LEU A 289 11.77 10.59 32.34
N ILE A 290 12.55 10.27 31.31
CA ILE A 290 14.03 10.24 31.39
C ILE A 290 14.57 11.63 31.73
N ALA A 291 14.04 12.68 31.10
CA ALA A 291 14.42 14.06 31.39
C ALA A 291 14.05 14.45 32.83
N GLY A 292 12.89 14.00 33.33
CA GLY A 292 12.43 14.18 34.70
C GLY A 292 13.35 13.51 35.71
N VAL A 293 13.71 12.24 35.50
CA VAL A 293 14.66 11.50 36.37
C VAL A 293 16.04 12.17 36.39
N ALA A 294 16.55 12.59 35.23
CA ALA A 294 17.82 13.31 35.15
C ALA A 294 17.78 14.66 35.89
N ALA A 295 16.67 15.39 35.77
CA ALA A 295 16.47 16.66 36.49
C ALA A 295 16.36 16.46 38.00
N ALA A 296 15.65 15.42 38.46
CA ALA A 296 15.52 15.09 39.87
C ALA A 296 16.88 14.73 40.49
N ALA A 297 17.68 13.90 39.82
CA ALA A 297 19.03 13.55 40.27
C ALA A 297 19.96 14.78 40.35
N ALA A 298 19.88 15.68 39.35
CA ALA A 298 20.65 16.91 39.35
C ALA A 298 20.23 17.88 40.48
N MET A 299 18.92 18.00 40.73
CA MET A 299 18.38 18.79 41.85
C MET A 299 18.85 18.25 43.19
N LEU A 300 18.77 16.93 43.40
CA LEU A 300 19.25 16.28 44.62
C LEU A 300 20.73 16.59 44.88
N PHE A 301 21.57 16.48 43.85
CA PHE A 301 22.98 16.86 43.94
C PHE A 301 23.17 18.31 44.39
N ALA A 302 22.47 19.27 43.79
CA ALA A 302 22.58 20.68 44.14
C ALA A 302 22.14 20.97 45.58
N VAL A 303 21.07 20.32 46.04
CA VAL A 303 20.59 20.44 47.43
C VAL A 303 21.62 19.90 48.41
N LEU A 304 22.22 18.73 48.13
CA LEU A 304 23.26 18.16 48.99
C LEU A 304 24.50 19.06 49.08
N VAL A 305 24.93 19.65 47.96
CA VAL A 305 26.05 20.60 47.95
C VAL A 305 25.71 21.88 48.71
N ALA A 306 24.48 22.39 48.58
CA ALA A 306 24.03 23.57 49.31
C ALA A 306 24.02 23.32 50.83
N ILE A 307 23.51 22.17 51.27
CA ILE A 307 23.52 21.76 52.69
C ILE A 307 24.96 21.66 53.18
N TRP A 308 25.84 21.00 52.44
CA TRP A 308 27.26 20.86 52.80
C TRP A 308 27.95 22.22 52.90
N ALA A 309 27.73 23.11 51.94
CA ALA A 309 28.31 24.45 51.92
C ALA A 309 27.81 25.30 53.09
N GLN A 310 26.54 25.16 53.47
CA GLN A 310 25.94 25.88 54.60
C GLN A 310 26.45 25.38 55.97
N VAL A 311 26.83 24.11 56.08
CA VAL A 311 27.43 23.56 57.32
C VAL A 311 28.89 24.02 57.48
N HIS A 312 29.64 24.14 56.38
CA HIS A 312 31.06 24.50 56.42
C HIS A 312 31.32 26.01 56.41
N TRP A 313 30.47 26.76 55.72
CA TRP A 313 30.58 28.22 55.59
C TRP A 313 29.25 28.88 55.92
N GLY A 314 29.33 30.04 56.60
CA GLY A 314 28.13 30.85 56.84
C GLY A 314 27.46 31.26 55.54
N ALA A 315 26.13 31.36 55.55
CA ALA A 315 25.28 31.62 54.39
C ALA A 315 25.60 32.93 53.64
N LEU A 316 26.29 33.88 54.29
CA LEU A 316 26.66 35.18 53.72
C LEU A 316 28.16 35.29 53.36
N SER A 317 28.88 34.17 53.31
CA SER A 317 30.29 34.18 52.93
C SER A 317 30.49 34.24 51.42
N ALA A 318 31.55 34.91 50.97
CA ALA A 318 31.95 34.91 49.56
C ALA A 318 32.24 33.48 49.05
N THR A 319 32.78 32.61 49.92
CA THR A 319 33.05 31.20 49.61
C THR A 319 31.76 30.42 49.37
N PHE A 320 30.72 30.62 50.18
CA PHE A 320 29.40 30.03 49.97
C PHE A 320 28.81 30.44 48.61
N ALA A 321 28.84 31.73 48.28
CA ALA A 321 28.35 32.23 47.01
C ALA A 321 29.10 31.60 45.81
N ALA A 322 30.44 31.52 45.88
CA ALA A 322 31.25 30.89 44.85
C ALA A 322 30.90 29.40 44.66
N VAL A 323 30.75 28.65 45.76
CA VAL A 323 30.36 27.22 45.72
C VAL A 323 28.97 27.05 45.10
N MET A 324 28.01 27.91 45.43
CA MET A 324 26.65 27.84 44.87
C MET A 324 26.61 28.08 43.35
N VAL A 325 27.40 29.03 42.85
CA VAL A 325 27.52 29.27 41.40
C VAL A 325 28.10 28.05 40.70
N VAL A 326 29.17 27.46 41.24
CA VAL A 326 29.78 26.25 40.68
C VAL A 326 28.82 25.07 40.74
N ALA A 327 28.12 24.88 41.85
CA ALA A 327 27.12 23.82 42.02
C ALA A 327 25.99 23.92 40.98
N TYR A 328 25.55 25.14 40.67
CA TYR A 328 24.56 25.39 39.63
C TYR A 328 25.04 24.97 38.24
N ILE A 329 26.27 25.32 37.87
CA ILE A 329 26.87 24.92 36.58
C ILE A 329 27.03 23.39 36.51
N VAL A 330 27.53 22.77 37.59
CA VAL A 330 27.73 21.32 37.64
C VAL A 330 26.40 20.57 37.57
N LYS A 331 25.36 21.03 38.29
CA LYS A 331 23.99 20.51 38.21
C LYS A 331 23.51 20.48 36.75
N ASP A 332 23.68 21.57 36.01
CA ASP A 332 23.25 21.63 34.62
C ASP A 332 23.97 20.61 33.74
N ARG A 333 25.29 20.44 33.94
CA ARG A 333 26.07 19.43 33.23
C ARG A 333 25.70 18.00 33.62
N ILE A 334 25.34 17.74 34.89
CA ILE A 334 24.84 16.44 35.35
C ILE A 334 23.50 16.12 34.68
N LYS A 335 22.56 17.07 34.65
CA LYS A 335 21.25 16.89 33.99
C LYS A 335 21.44 16.55 32.51
N GLU A 336 22.26 17.31 31.79
CA GLU A 336 22.48 17.11 30.36
C GLU A 336 23.21 15.81 30.02
N ARG A 337 24.20 15.42 30.82
CA ARG A 337 24.88 14.12 30.67
C ARG A 337 23.95 12.97 31.04
N GLY A 338 23.16 13.12 32.11
CA GLY A 338 22.17 12.14 32.56
C GLY A 338 21.10 11.88 31.51
N LYS A 339 20.52 12.95 30.93
CA LYS A 339 19.54 12.85 29.84
C LYS A 339 20.11 12.08 28.65
N ARG A 340 21.34 12.38 28.23
CA ARG A 340 22.01 11.69 27.12
C ARG A 340 22.36 10.24 27.45
N TYR A 341 22.82 9.95 28.67
CA TYR A 341 23.22 8.61 29.07
C TYR A 341 22.01 7.66 29.22
N LEU A 342 20.97 8.07 29.95
CA LEU A 342 19.74 7.31 30.07
C LEU A 342 19.03 7.22 28.71
N GLY A 343 19.00 8.32 27.96
CA GLY A 343 18.45 8.37 26.62
C GLY A 343 19.07 7.33 25.69
N ARG A 344 20.41 7.26 25.59
CA ARG A 344 21.09 6.27 24.73
C ARG A 344 20.82 4.82 25.15
N ARG A 345 20.76 4.55 26.45
CA ARG A 345 20.56 3.18 26.97
C ARG A 345 19.14 2.66 26.76
N LEU A 346 18.15 3.55 26.76
CA LEU A 346 16.74 3.21 26.52
C LEU A 346 16.28 3.43 25.06
N ALA A 347 16.99 4.25 24.28
CA ALA A 347 16.65 4.55 22.88
C ALA A 347 16.61 3.31 21.99
N GLY A 348 17.49 2.33 22.20
CA GLY A 348 17.49 1.08 21.42
C GLY A 348 16.21 0.23 21.57
N ARG A 349 15.30 0.58 22.49
CA ARG A 349 14.00 -0.10 22.69
C ARG A 349 12.79 0.77 22.41
N LEU A 350 12.99 2.05 22.08
CA LEU A 350 11.90 2.98 21.81
C LEU A 350 11.65 3.05 20.30
N PRO A 351 10.39 3.15 19.85
CA PRO A 351 10.10 3.48 18.46
C PRO A 351 10.48 4.93 18.17
N ASP A 352 10.98 5.17 16.97
CA ASP A 352 11.19 6.52 16.43
C ASP A 352 9.84 7.16 16.08
N TYR A 353 8.95 6.39 15.46
CA TYR A 353 7.59 6.82 15.09
C TYR A 353 6.52 5.80 15.47
N VAL A 354 5.32 6.32 15.76
CA VAL A 354 4.12 5.53 15.98
C VAL A 354 3.09 5.97 14.94
N VAL A 355 2.66 5.01 14.11
CA VAL A 355 1.64 5.25 13.09
C VAL A 355 0.31 4.71 13.59
N LYS A 356 -0.69 5.56 13.78
CA LYS A 356 -2.06 5.13 14.09
C LYS A 356 -2.82 4.91 12.78
N VAL A 357 -3.38 3.71 12.63
CA VAL A 357 -4.10 3.29 11.43
C VAL A 357 -5.59 3.34 11.70
N ARG A 358 -6.32 4.09 10.89
CA ARG A 358 -7.77 4.28 11.02
C ARG A 358 -8.49 3.91 9.72
N ASP A 359 -9.75 3.49 9.88
CA ASP A 359 -10.68 3.43 8.76
C ASP A 359 -11.11 4.87 8.41
N PRO A 360 -10.86 5.36 7.19
CA PRO A 360 -11.22 6.73 6.79
C PRO A 360 -12.72 7.02 6.93
N HIS A 361 -13.56 6.00 6.80
CA HIS A 361 -15.01 6.19 6.76
C HIS A 361 -15.66 6.09 8.15
N SER A 362 -15.33 5.05 8.92
CA SER A 362 -15.88 4.90 10.28
C SER A 362 -15.11 5.67 11.34
N GLY A 363 -13.94 6.24 11.01
CA GLY A 363 -13.01 6.87 11.95
C GLY A 363 -12.39 5.89 12.96
N ARG A 364 -12.71 4.60 12.84
CA ARG A 364 -12.34 3.61 13.83
C ARG A 364 -10.87 3.26 13.73
N ALA A 365 -10.22 3.21 14.89
CA ALA A 365 -8.87 2.69 15.01
C ALA A 365 -8.81 1.20 14.61
N ILE A 366 -8.07 0.91 13.54
CA ILE A 366 -7.79 -0.44 13.04
C ILE A 366 -6.58 -1.01 13.77
N GLY A 367 -5.54 -0.19 13.98
CA GLY A 367 -4.31 -0.64 14.62
C GLY A 367 -3.26 0.43 14.78
N VAL A 368 -2.10 0.01 15.24
CA VAL A 368 -0.93 0.87 15.46
C VAL A 368 0.30 0.19 14.85
N CYS A 369 1.13 0.93 14.12
CA CYS A 369 2.47 0.55 13.73
C CYS A 369 3.46 1.30 14.62
N ARG A 370 4.58 0.67 14.97
CA ARG A 370 5.66 1.30 15.74
C ARG A 370 6.92 1.06 14.94
N GLU A 371 7.58 2.09 14.47
CA GLU A 371 8.68 1.96 13.52
C GLU A 371 9.94 2.53 14.17
N ALA A 372 11.06 1.83 13.96
CA ALA A 372 12.37 2.26 14.37
C ALA A 372 13.36 1.97 13.24
N VAL A 373 14.34 2.85 13.08
CA VAL A 373 15.40 2.67 12.09
C VAL A 373 16.74 3.00 12.72
N THR A 374 17.74 2.20 12.40
CA THR A 374 19.12 2.44 12.82
C THR A 374 20.05 2.20 11.65
N VAL A 375 21.00 3.13 11.48
CA VAL A 375 22.09 2.96 10.54
C VAL A 375 23.29 2.43 11.31
N THR A 376 23.74 1.23 10.96
CA THR A 376 24.82 0.53 11.66
C THR A 376 25.80 -0.11 10.68
N GLU A 377 26.91 -0.60 11.20
CA GLU A 377 27.88 -1.33 10.40
C GLU A 377 27.50 -2.82 10.29
N PRO A 378 27.82 -3.50 9.18
CA PRO A 378 27.52 -4.92 9.00
C PRO A 378 28.00 -5.83 10.15
N SER A 379 29.11 -5.46 10.81
CA SER A 379 29.70 -6.19 11.94
C SER A 379 28.77 -6.26 13.17
N HIS A 380 27.88 -5.29 13.35
CA HIS A 380 27.00 -5.17 14.52
C HIS A 380 25.63 -5.85 14.33
N ILE A 381 25.43 -6.53 13.19
CA ILE A 381 24.18 -7.23 12.86
C ILE A 381 24.30 -8.71 13.24
N ASP A 382 23.18 -9.30 13.60
CA ASP A 382 23.04 -10.72 13.92
C ASP A 382 23.66 -11.64 12.84
N ALA A 383 24.29 -12.71 13.30
CA ALA A 383 25.02 -13.64 12.44
C ALA A 383 24.14 -14.27 11.36
N ASP A 384 22.87 -14.54 11.67
CA ASP A 384 21.91 -15.15 10.75
C ASP A 384 21.62 -14.23 9.55
N VAL A 385 21.48 -12.92 9.77
CA VAL A 385 21.25 -11.95 8.69
C VAL A 385 22.49 -11.81 7.82
N ARG A 386 23.69 -11.83 8.42
CA ARG A 386 24.95 -11.83 7.66
C ARG A 386 25.09 -13.12 6.83
N ALA A 387 24.71 -14.26 7.38
CA ALA A 387 24.72 -15.53 6.65
C ALA A 387 23.77 -15.49 5.45
N LEU A 388 22.57 -14.92 5.61
CA LEU A 388 21.62 -14.71 4.50
C LEU A 388 22.19 -13.78 3.42
N ARG A 389 22.84 -12.67 3.80
CA ARG A 389 23.49 -11.74 2.85
C ARG A 389 24.62 -12.42 2.07
N ARG A 390 25.39 -13.30 2.73
CA ARG A 390 26.50 -14.07 2.14
C ARG A 390 26.02 -15.23 1.27
N ALA A 391 24.84 -15.79 1.53
CA ALA A 391 24.27 -16.84 0.66
C ALA A 391 24.06 -16.36 -0.78
N ASP A 392 23.87 -15.05 -0.99
CA ASP A 392 23.81 -14.46 -2.33
C ASP A 392 25.19 -14.24 -2.97
N HIS A 393 26.31 -14.28 -2.23
CA HIS A 393 27.65 -13.90 -2.69
C HIS A 393 28.74 -14.86 -2.16
N ASP A 394 29.34 -15.67 -3.04
CA ASP A 394 30.15 -16.84 -2.68
C ASP A 394 31.57 -16.60 -2.11
N THR A 395 31.99 -15.37 -1.78
CA THR A 395 33.35 -15.15 -1.24
C THR A 395 33.46 -14.07 -0.17
N VAL A 396 34.17 -14.40 0.91
CA VAL A 396 34.58 -13.47 1.99
C VAL A 396 35.44 -12.31 1.46
N ILE A 397 36.13 -12.51 0.34
CA ILE A 397 36.99 -11.52 -0.32
C ILE A 397 36.17 -10.37 -0.95
N GLY A 398 34.88 -10.61 -1.28
CA GLY A 398 33.98 -9.59 -1.80
C GLY A 398 33.57 -8.52 -0.76
N ASP A 399 33.57 -8.87 0.53
CA ASP A 399 33.20 -7.96 1.63
C ASP A 399 34.22 -6.81 1.78
N ASP A 400 35.52 -7.09 1.57
CA ASP A 400 36.59 -6.08 1.66
C ASP A 400 36.64 -5.15 0.44
N GLY A 401 36.20 -5.64 -0.73
CA GLY A 401 36.13 -4.85 -1.97
C GLY A 401 34.90 -3.95 -2.07
N ARG A 402 33.92 -4.09 -1.16
CA ARG A 402 32.65 -3.36 -1.18
C ARG A 402 32.27 -2.92 0.24
N PRO A 403 32.84 -1.83 0.75
CA PRO A 403 32.45 -1.35 2.07
C PRO A 403 30.98 -0.93 2.05
N GLU A 404 30.18 -1.56 2.91
CA GLU A 404 28.74 -1.32 3.05
C GLU A 404 28.41 -0.68 4.41
N VAL A 405 27.28 0.02 4.46
CA VAL A 405 26.58 0.46 5.65
C VAL A 405 25.18 -0.12 5.60
N VAL A 406 24.64 -0.52 6.74
CA VAL A 406 23.33 -1.17 6.80
C VAL A 406 22.32 -0.26 7.46
N ILE A 407 21.21 -0.05 6.76
CA ILE A 407 20.01 0.54 7.32
C ILE A 407 19.16 -0.62 7.83
N ALA A 408 19.08 -0.76 9.14
CA ALA A 408 18.24 -1.75 9.82
C ALA A 408 16.97 -1.06 10.29
N GLY A 409 15.85 -1.35 9.62
CA GLY A 409 14.51 -0.98 10.06
C GLY A 409 13.88 -2.12 10.83
N TRP A 410 13.28 -1.84 11.99
CA TRP A 410 12.48 -2.83 12.72
C TRP A 410 11.23 -2.22 13.33
N THR A 411 10.23 -3.07 13.56
CA THR A 411 9.01 -2.70 14.29
C THR A 411 9.14 -3.16 15.74
N PRO A 412 9.46 -2.32 16.76
CA PRO A 412 9.73 -2.81 18.11
C PRO A 412 8.59 -3.64 18.69
N ARG A 413 8.97 -4.71 19.39
CA ARG A 413 8.09 -5.73 19.98
C ARG A 413 7.25 -5.11 21.12
N SER A 414 6.11 -4.51 20.80
CA SER A 414 5.10 -4.19 21.82
C SER A 414 3.68 -4.14 21.26
N SER A 415 2.74 -4.49 22.13
CA SER A 415 1.30 -4.70 21.93
C SER A 415 0.63 -3.88 20.82
N ARG A 416 0.22 -4.58 19.75
CA ARG A 416 -0.89 -4.09 18.90
C ARG A 416 -2.20 -4.59 19.49
N THR A 417 -2.98 -3.61 19.91
CA THR A 417 -4.37 -3.75 20.34
C THR A 417 -5.22 -3.35 19.14
N ALA A 418 -5.32 -4.19 18.12
CA ALA A 418 -6.37 -4.01 17.12
C ALA A 418 -7.67 -4.48 17.77
N SER A 419 -8.52 -3.57 18.26
CA SER A 419 -9.89 -3.93 18.60
C SER A 419 -10.72 -3.89 17.32
N TRP A 420 -10.84 -5.01 16.62
CA TRP A 420 -11.74 -5.13 15.47
C TRP A 420 -13.21 -4.97 15.89
N ILE A 421 -14.00 -4.40 14.97
CA ILE A 421 -15.45 -4.08 15.02
C ILE A 421 -16.27 -5.28 15.48
N PRO A 422 -17.44 -5.09 16.14
CA PRO A 422 -18.34 -6.18 16.51
C PRO A 422 -18.69 -7.04 15.30
N ALA A 423 -19.29 -8.19 15.59
CA ALA A 423 -19.79 -9.16 14.62
C ALA A 423 -20.32 -8.52 13.33
N PRO A 424 -20.12 -9.17 12.17
CA PRO A 424 -20.68 -8.70 10.92
C PRO A 424 -22.17 -8.42 11.12
N GLU A 425 -22.63 -7.23 10.71
CA GLU A 425 -24.01 -7.11 10.25
C GLU A 425 -24.24 -8.26 9.25
N ARG A 426 -25.37 -8.95 9.42
CA ARG A 426 -25.64 -10.33 9.01
C ARG A 426 -25.61 -10.61 7.49
N SER A 427 -24.88 -9.86 6.67
CA SER A 427 -25.00 -9.88 5.22
C SER A 427 -23.72 -10.13 4.40
N SER A 428 -22.54 -10.37 4.97
CA SER A 428 -21.33 -10.67 4.17
C SER A 428 -20.99 -12.19 4.11
N PRO A 429 -21.10 -12.87 2.95
CA PRO A 429 -20.74 -14.27 2.85
C PRO A 429 -19.29 -14.44 2.34
N SER A 430 -18.62 -15.45 2.91
CA SER A 430 -17.25 -15.94 2.65
C SER A 430 -16.13 -15.29 3.49
N PRO A 431 -15.24 -16.10 4.12
CA PRO A 431 -14.13 -15.59 4.90
C PRO A 431 -13.13 -14.91 3.97
N ALA A 432 -13.26 -13.59 3.86
CA ALA A 432 -12.30 -12.76 3.16
C ALA A 432 -10.90 -13.06 3.71
N ARG A 433 -9.98 -13.48 2.83
CA ARG A 433 -8.54 -13.36 3.11
C ARG A 433 -8.22 -11.88 3.12
N ALA A 434 -8.51 -11.21 4.24
CA ALA A 434 -8.08 -9.85 4.46
C ALA A 434 -6.56 -9.89 4.58
N SER A 435 -5.88 -9.21 3.66
CA SER A 435 -4.49 -8.88 3.83
C SER A 435 -4.29 -7.38 3.80
N ILE A 436 -3.35 -6.93 4.62
CA ILE A 436 -2.89 -5.55 4.61
C ILE A 436 -1.64 -5.52 3.74
N THR A 437 -1.58 -4.60 2.78
CA THR A 437 -0.35 -4.30 2.06
C THR A 437 0.19 -2.98 2.58
N SER A 438 1.43 -2.96 3.07
CA SER A 438 2.18 -1.71 3.22
C SER A 438 3.11 -1.53 2.02
N THR A 439 3.11 -0.33 1.44
CA THR A 439 4.05 0.10 0.40
C THR A 439 4.98 1.12 1.01
N TRP A 440 6.30 0.91 0.92
CA TRP A 440 7.32 1.88 1.31
C TRP A 440 8.00 2.38 0.04
N CYS A 441 7.88 3.67 -0.27
CA CYS A 441 8.64 4.31 -1.35
C CYS A 441 9.79 5.13 -0.73
N CYS A 442 11.03 4.79 -1.06
CA CYS A 442 12.22 5.52 -0.64
C CYS A 442 12.76 6.34 -1.82
N GLY A 443 12.97 7.65 -1.65
CA GLY A 443 13.56 8.52 -2.67
C GLY A 443 14.20 9.76 -2.07
N SER A 444 15.35 10.20 -2.61
CA SER A 444 16.05 11.37 -2.08
C SER A 444 15.33 12.67 -2.44
N ALA A 445 14.90 13.46 -1.46
CA ALA A 445 14.23 14.75 -1.68
C ALA A 445 15.13 15.85 -2.32
N ARG A 446 16.43 15.60 -2.55
CA ARG A 446 17.39 16.60 -3.08
C ARG A 446 17.30 16.93 -4.58
N GLY A 447 16.15 16.67 -5.21
CA GLY A 447 15.84 17.15 -6.55
C GLY A 447 14.36 17.46 -6.80
N ALA A 448 13.49 17.37 -5.79
CA ALA A 448 12.04 17.41 -5.98
C ALA A 448 11.39 18.77 -5.66
N ALA A 449 12.18 19.83 -5.48
CA ALA A 449 11.69 21.20 -5.34
C ALA A 449 11.74 21.97 -6.67
N ALA A 450 11.30 21.35 -7.78
CA ALA A 450 11.09 22.06 -9.06
C ALA A 450 10.28 21.26 -10.11
N THR A 451 9.23 20.51 -9.77
CA THR A 451 8.29 20.00 -10.81
C THR A 451 6.84 19.94 -10.33
N GLY A 452 6.38 21.07 -9.78
CA GLY A 452 4.98 21.48 -9.92
C GLY A 452 4.83 22.32 -11.19
N SER A 453 4.93 21.73 -12.39
CA SER A 453 4.57 22.36 -13.67
C SER A 453 4.80 21.39 -14.83
N SER A 454 3.81 21.32 -15.72
CA SER A 454 3.89 20.90 -17.12
C SER A 454 5.21 21.24 -17.84
N ARG A 455 5.72 20.27 -18.65
CA ARG A 455 6.37 20.37 -19.99
C ARG A 455 7.35 19.20 -20.21
N THR A 456 7.06 18.28 -21.14
CA THR A 456 7.54 18.16 -22.55
C THR A 456 9.04 17.88 -22.73
N GLY A 457 9.33 16.88 -23.58
CA GLY A 457 10.64 16.53 -24.15
C GLY A 457 10.81 15.00 -24.13
N ALA A 458 10.51 14.22 -25.17
CA ALA A 458 11.16 14.13 -26.49
C ALA A 458 12.67 13.79 -26.41
N CYS A 459 13.09 12.88 -27.29
CA CYS A 459 14.43 12.30 -27.53
C CYS A 459 14.75 11.06 -26.66
N GLY A 460 15.02 9.88 -27.22
CA GLY A 460 15.10 9.43 -28.61
C GLY A 460 15.14 7.90 -28.66
#